data_AF-A0A2T2TM00-F1
#
_entry.id   AF-A0A2T2TM00-F1
#
_cell.length_a   1.000
_cell.length_b   1.000
_cell.length_c   1.000
_cell.angle_alpha   90.00
_cell.angle_beta   90.00
_cell.angle_gamma   90.00
#
_symmetry.space_group_name_H-M   'P 1'
#
loop_
_entity.id
_entity.type
_entity.pdbx_description
1 polymer ?
#
loop_
_entity_poly.entity_id
_entity_poly.type
_entity_poly.pdbx_seq_one_letter_code
_entity_poly.pdbx_strand_id
1 'polypeptide(L)'
;MPSPHRLPSLLLALLLAGAVAGCSTSRETTQPDANPPPEEKDGQAPAYVPDEPKESNVPDRRREMPEKAQGEASDAPGPRTPTDWQHLSAEDGYPGVATERAYDFLGERKPKDTVVVAVLDSGLDPDHEDLDAVLWTNRDEAPGNDRDDDDNGYVDDVHGWNFLGGPDGENVQHDTYELTRLYADLHAQYGDADPSALSDAEREEYARYQKIKEAFEKKKQKLTSRHSRIERVASFVERARPALEQALGSNEPITLERLQALPPDASAMARRAAQAFAQLLKQTGAPDVGTVAQKVSKAEEQLSSRLKYGLNPDFNPRPIVGDDYSDATERIYGNPGVEGPEPGHGTAVASLIAAERDNDTGIRGVAGAVKIMPVRTVPGGDERDKDVANAIRYAAANGADVINMSFGKGYSPRKAVVDEAVRYADRQGVLMVHAAGNESADNDTTDTFPTDQYAGGGTVENWIEVGAAGAEGDSLLAAPFSNYGQRQVDLFAPGAQLQVARPGNNYGRSQGTSLAAPVVSGVAALVMSYYPDLSATQVKEALLTSATDYADRMVRRPGGPEMVRFGALSRSGGVVNAYEALRAAERMAE
;
A
#
# COMPACT_ATOMS: atom_id res chain seq x y z
N MET A 1 10.54 -6.18 -10.65
CA MET A 1 11.10 -7.17 -9.68
C MET A 1 9.94 -7.94 -9.02
N PRO A 2 10.12 -9.16 -8.49
CA PRO A 2 9.03 -9.84 -7.79
C PRO A 2 8.66 -9.11 -6.47
N SER A 3 7.39 -8.75 -6.33
CA SER A 3 6.82 -8.08 -5.15
C SER A 3 7.15 -8.78 -3.81
N PRO A 4 7.25 -8.05 -2.68
CA PRO A 4 7.40 -8.63 -1.33
C PRO A 4 6.28 -9.59 -0.90
N HIS A 5 5.17 -9.70 -1.64
CA HIS A 5 4.15 -10.75 -1.43
C HIS A 5 4.46 -12.05 -2.22
N ARG A 6 5.23 -11.96 -3.31
CA ARG A 6 5.65 -13.12 -4.12
C ARG A 6 6.90 -13.79 -3.58
N LEU A 7 7.90 -13.04 -3.09
CA LEU A 7 9.08 -13.64 -2.42
C LEU A 7 8.69 -14.68 -1.36
N PRO A 8 7.93 -14.37 -0.29
CA PRO A 8 7.54 -15.35 0.74
C PRO A 8 6.72 -16.53 0.21
N SER A 9 6.07 -16.38 -0.95
CA SER A 9 5.30 -17.44 -1.59
C SER A 9 6.19 -18.43 -2.37
N LEU A 10 7.15 -17.93 -3.17
CA LEU A 10 8.14 -18.74 -3.90
C LEU A 10 9.13 -19.42 -2.94
N LEU A 11 9.72 -18.62 -2.05
CA LEU A 11 10.63 -19.01 -0.98
C LEU A 11 10.13 -20.25 -0.22
N LEU A 12 8.84 -20.23 0.14
CA LEU A 12 8.20 -21.28 0.88
C LEU A 12 7.89 -22.52 0.03
N ALA A 13 7.43 -22.33 -1.22
CA ALA A 13 7.16 -23.44 -2.13
C ALA A 13 8.44 -24.28 -2.36
N LEU A 14 9.58 -23.61 -2.54
CA LEU A 14 10.89 -24.27 -2.68
C LEU A 14 11.34 -24.98 -1.40
N LEU A 15 11.24 -24.33 -0.23
CA LEU A 15 11.76 -24.89 1.02
C LEU A 15 10.88 -26.01 1.59
N LEU A 16 9.59 -26.06 1.23
CA LEU A 16 8.74 -27.23 1.48
C LEU A 16 9.08 -28.39 0.52
N ALA A 17 9.24 -28.12 -0.78
CA ALA A 17 9.63 -29.15 -1.76
C ALA A 17 10.97 -29.82 -1.39
N GLY A 18 11.97 -29.02 -1.01
CA GLY A 18 13.27 -29.49 -0.55
C GLY A 18 13.29 -30.19 0.81
N ALA A 19 12.14 -30.30 1.52
CA ALA A 19 12.05 -30.90 2.85
C ALA A 19 11.40 -32.30 2.89
N VAL A 20 10.72 -32.73 1.83
CA VAL A 20 10.00 -34.02 1.80
C VAL A 20 10.88 -35.19 1.34
N ALA A 21 11.95 -34.93 0.56
CA ALA A 21 12.91 -35.93 0.12
C ALA A 21 13.90 -36.32 1.24
N GLY A 22 13.44 -37.08 2.26
CA GLY A 22 14.24 -37.25 3.48
C GLY A 22 13.99 -38.44 4.41
N CYS A 23 13.09 -39.39 4.14
CA CYS A 23 13.04 -40.69 4.86
C CYS A 23 12.15 -41.72 4.15
N SER A 24 12.75 -42.77 3.57
CA SER A 24 12.01 -43.99 3.19
C SER A 24 12.94 -45.21 3.05
N THR A 25 13.07 -45.98 4.12
CA THR A 25 13.75 -47.30 4.12
C THR A 25 12.75 -48.40 4.45
N SER A 26 12.22 -48.98 3.37
CA SER A 26 11.84 -50.40 3.19
C SER A 26 11.41 -51.24 4.40
N ARG A 27 10.18 -51.76 4.32
CA ARG A 27 9.87 -53.16 4.64
C ARG A 27 8.68 -53.69 3.85
N GLU A 28 8.78 -54.95 3.41
CA GLU A 28 7.74 -55.69 2.69
C GLU A 28 6.82 -56.43 3.69
N THR A 29 5.54 -56.63 3.33
CA THR A 29 4.79 -57.87 3.63
C THR A 29 3.55 -58.04 2.74
N THR A 30 3.62 -59.03 1.83
CA THR A 30 2.56 -59.97 1.40
C THR A 30 1.07 -59.57 1.24
N GLN A 31 0.57 -59.81 0.02
CA GLN A 31 -0.84 -60.01 -0.44
C GLN A 31 -1.57 -61.19 0.29
N PRO A 32 -2.91 -61.46 0.14
CA PRO A 32 -3.63 -61.59 -1.16
C PRO A 32 -5.13 -61.15 -1.28
N ASP A 33 -5.47 -60.80 -2.53
CA ASP A 33 -6.65 -61.10 -3.39
C ASP A 33 -8.12 -61.23 -2.89
N ALA A 34 -9.03 -60.50 -3.59
CA ALA A 34 -10.35 -60.98 -4.05
C ALA A 34 -10.89 -60.12 -5.24
N ASN A 35 -11.78 -60.66 -6.08
CA ASN A 35 -12.17 -60.15 -7.42
C ASN A 35 -13.67 -59.63 -7.48
N PRO A 36 -14.25 -59.14 -8.63
CA PRO A 36 -15.14 -57.96 -8.61
C PRO A 36 -16.65 -58.16 -8.98
N PRO A 37 -17.24 -57.56 -10.05
CA PRO A 37 -18.26 -56.49 -9.96
C PRO A 37 -19.69 -56.90 -10.42
N PRO A 38 -20.60 -55.93 -10.65
CA PRO A 38 -21.15 -55.78 -12.02
C PRO A 38 -21.46 -54.33 -12.49
N GLU A 39 -21.88 -54.22 -13.77
CA GLU A 39 -22.33 -53.03 -14.53
C GLU A 39 -23.86 -52.72 -14.25
N GLU A 40 -24.64 -51.83 -14.90
CA GLU A 40 -24.64 -50.96 -16.12
C GLU A 40 -25.71 -49.81 -15.88
N LYS A 41 -26.20 -48.85 -16.71
CA LYS A 41 -26.12 -48.39 -18.14
C LYS A 41 -26.73 -46.96 -18.28
N ASP A 42 -26.60 -46.30 -19.46
CA ASP A 42 -27.36 -45.13 -20.02
C ASP A 42 -27.37 -43.78 -19.23
N GLY A 43 -27.54 -42.57 -19.82
CA GLY A 43 -27.75 -42.02 -21.18
C GLY A 43 -28.11 -40.50 -21.04
N GLN A 44 -28.22 -39.60 -22.05
CA GLN A 44 -27.96 -39.54 -23.49
C GLN A 44 -27.88 -38.03 -23.94
N ALA A 45 -27.45 -37.68 -25.18
CA ALA A 45 -27.34 -36.30 -25.70
C ALA A 45 -28.49 -35.87 -26.65
N PRO A 46 -28.64 -34.57 -27.02
CA PRO A 46 -28.09 -34.10 -28.33
C PRO A 46 -27.60 -32.62 -28.37
N ALA A 47 -27.24 -32.12 -29.56
CA ALA A 47 -26.65 -30.78 -29.82
C ALA A 47 -27.46 -29.94 -30.85
N TYR A 48 -27.08 -28.66 -31.06
CA TYR A 48 -27.67 -27.75 -32.07
C TYR A 48 -26.62 -26.76 -32.65
N VAL A 49 -26.85 -26.26 -33.88
CA VAL A 49 -25.92 -25.42 -34.70
C VAL A 49 -26.74 -24.45 -35.57
N PRO A 50 -26.39 -23.14 -35.60
CA PRO A 50 -26.09 -22.38 -36.84
C PRO A 50 -25.03 -21.25 -36.63
N ASP A 51 -24.46 -20.53 -37.60
CA ASP A 51 -24.28 -20.66 -39.07
C ASP A 51 -23.13 -19.72 -39.51
N GLU A 52 -22.53 -19.93 -40.70
CA GLU A 52 -21.59 -18.98 -41.33
C GLU A 52 -22.29 -17.92 -42.21
N PRO A 53 -21.59 -16.81 -42.59
CA PRO A 53 -21.43 -16.59 -44.03
C PRO A 53 -20.12 -15.91 -44.52
N LYS A 54 -19.39 -16.65 -45.38
CA LYS A 54 -18.87 -16.25 -46.72
C LYS A 54 -17.73 -15.21 -46.88
N GLU A 55 -16.73 -15.61 -47.66
CA GLU A 55 -15.65 -14.77 -48.23
C GLU A 55 -16.05 -14.03 -49.53
N SER A 56 -15.26 -13.00 -49.90
CA SER A 56 -14.97 -12.70 -51.32
C SER A 56 -13.68 -11.85 -51.54
N ASN A 57 -12.77 -12.37 -52.39
CA ASN A 57 -11.65 -11.79 -53.17
C ASN A 57 -11.45 -10.24 -53.21
N VAL A 58 -10.26 -9.65 -53.47
CA VAL A 58 -9.15 -9.94 -54.44
C VAL A 58 -7.81 -9.22 -54.01
N PRO A 59 -6.69 -9.21 -54.77
CA PRO A 59 -5.54 -10.15 -54.87
C PRO A 59 -4.20 -9.73 -54.19
N ASP A 60 -3.23 -10.67 -54.18
CA ASP A 60 -1.78 -10.50 -53.88
C ASP A 60 -1.05 -9.56 -54.88
N ARG A 61 -0.14 -8.71 -54.38
CA ARG A 61 1.03 -8.18 -55.11
C ARG A 61 2.29 -8.06 -54.24
N ARG A 62 3.03 -9.16 -54.12
CA ARG A 62 4.38 -9.24 -53.54
C ARG A 62 5.37 -8.21 -54.09
N ARG A 63 6.27 -7.73 -53.23
CA ARG A 63 7.68 -7.49 -53.58
C ARG A 63 8.60 -7.64 -52.35
N GLU A 64 9.30 -8.78 -52.34
CA GLU A 64 10.64 -9.02 -51.78
C GLU A 64 11.14 -8.12 -50.63
N MET A 65 11.19 -8.70 -49.42
CA MET A 65 12.12 -8.27 -48.38
C MET A 65 13.41 -9.11 -48.47
N PRO A 66 14.60 -8.53 -48.26
CA PRO A 66 15.86 -9.29 -48.22
C PRO A 66 16.03 -10.06 -46.91
N GLU A 67 16.78 -11.16 -46.95
CA GLU A 67 16.93 -12.12 -45.86
C GLU A 67 18.23 -11.91 -45.05
N LYS A 68 18.16 -12.14 -43.72
CA LYS A 68 19.27 -12.35 -42.76
C LYS A 68 20.28 -11.22 -42.53
N ALA A 69 20.26 -10.73 -41.29
CA ALA A 69 21.38 -11.00 -40.39
C ALA A 69 20.82 -11.66 -39.11
N GLN A 70 21.28 -12.86 -38.76
CA GLN A 70 20.99 -13.48 -37.46
C GLN A 70 22.09 -13.05 -36.49
N GLY A 71 21.73 -12.16 -35.55
CA GLY A 71 22.58 -11.72 -34.44
C GLY A 71 22.10 -12.32 -33.12
N GLU A 72 23.04 -12.72 -32.29
CA GLU A 72 22.87 -13.43 -31.03
C GLU A 72 21.75 -12.87 -30.13
N ALA A 73 20.84 -13.74 -29.68
CA ALA A 73 19.89 -13.41 -28.63
C ALA A 73 20.65 -13.29 -27.30
N SER A 74 20.84 -12.06 -26.83
CA SER A 74 21.49 -11.81 -25.54
C SER A 74 20.56 -12.19 -24.38
N ASP A 75 21.07 -12.97 -23.41
CA ASP A 75 20.42 -13.25 -22.12
C ASP A 75 20.42 -12.01 -21.18
N ALA A 76 20.19 -10.82 -21.74
CA ALA A 76 20.03 -9.60 -20.98
C ALA A 76 18.67 -9.64 -20.24
N PRO A 77 18.62 -9.39 -18.92
CA PRO A 77 17.35 -9.14 -18.26
C PRO A 77 16.70 -7.91 -18.90
N GLY A 78 15.39 -8.00 -19.18
CA GLY A 78 14.63 -6.91 -19.80
C GLY A 78 14.77 -5.58 -19.04
N PRO A 79 14.57 -4.43 -19.72
CA PRO A 79 14.87 -3.12 -19.18
C PRO A 79 14.23 -2.94 -17.80
N ARG A 80 15.07 -2.64 -16.81
CA ARG A 80 14.60 -2.36 -15.44
C ARG A 80 13.72 -1.12 -15.49
N THR A 81 12.54 -1.19 -14.87
CA THR A 81 11.67 -0.03 -14.67
C THR A 81 12.49 1.16 -14.14
N PRO A 82 12.40 2.36 -14.74
CA PRO A 82 13.09 3.54 -14.27
C PRO A 82 12.85 3.80 -12.77
N THR A 83 13.77 4.52 -12.14
CA THR A 83 13.69 4.91 -10.72
C THR A 83 12.65 6.00 -10.48
N ASP A 84 12.40 6.77 -11.52
CA ASP A 84 11.63 8.01 -11.64
C ASP A 84 10.37 7.85 -12.50
N TRP A 85 9.97 6.60 -12.80
CA TRP A 85 8.92 6.28 -13.78
C TRP A 85 7.57 6.96 -13.49
N GLN A 86 7.29 7.30 -12.24
CA GLN A 86 6.10 8.06 -11.84
C GLN A 86 5.99 9.44 -12.51
N HIS A 87 7.12 10.06 -12.91
CA HIS A 87 7.16 11.37 -13.56
C HIS A 87 7.05 11.30 -15.08
N LEU A 88 7.25 10.12 -15.67
CA LEU A 88 7.16 9.87 -17.11
C LEU A 88 5.69 9.89 -17.58
N SER A 89 5.47 9.74 -18.89
CA SER A 89 4.15 9.81 -19.52
C SER A 89 3.90 8.66 -20.50
N ALA A 90 2.68 8.58 -21.03
CA ALA A 90 2.31 7.58 -22.02
C ALA A 90 3.15 7.65 -23.31
N GLU A 91 3.70 8.83 -23.65
CA GLU A 91 4.62 9.03 -24.79
C GLU A 91 6.01 8.42 -24.52
N ASP A 92 6.43 8.34 -23.25
CA ASP A 92 7.63 7.64 -22.79
C ASP A 92 7.41 6.12 -22.64
N GLY A 93 6.18 5.65 -22.83
CA GLY A 93 5.77 4.25 -22.68
C GLY A 93 5.33 3.84 -21.27
N TYR A 94 5.13 4.79 -20.35
CA TYR A 94 4.80 4.51 -18.94
C TYR A 94 3.48 5.16 -18.50
N PRO A 95 2.66 4.51 -17.65
CA PRO A 95 1.48 5.13 -17.04
C PRO A 95 1.87 6.00 -15.83
N GLY A 96 2.79 6.95 -16.05
CA GLY A 96 3.18 7.99 -15.09
C GLY A 96 2.35 9.26 -15.24
N VAL A 97 2.63 10.28 -14.41
CA VAL A 97 1.83 11.51 -14.31
C VAL A 97 2.35 12.68 -15.16
N ALA A 98 3.36 12.48 -16.01
CA ALA A 98 3.92 13.50 -16.89
C ALA A 98 4.45 14.77 -16.16
N THR A 99 5.05 14.60 -14.97
CA THR A 99 5.52 15.71 -14.12
C THR A 99 6.48 16.65 -14.86
N GLU A 100 7.46 16.12 -15.60
CA GLU A 100 8.47 16.98 -16.25
C GLU A 100 7.84 17.86 -17.34
N ARG A 101 6.91 17.30 -18.11
CA ARG A 101 6.11 18.02 -19.12
C ARG A 101 5.20 19.07 -18.50
N ALA A 102 4.77 18.87 -17.25
CA ALA A 102 4.03 19.85 -16.48
C ALA A 102 4.90 21.08 -16.16
N TYR A 103 6.17 20.87 -15.75
CA TYR A 103 7.12 21.97 -15.55
C TYR A 103 7.57 22.63 -16.87
N ASP A 104 7.79 21.87 -17.95
CA ASP A 104 8.07 22.43 -19.29
C ASP A 104 6.94 23.36 -19.76
N PHE A 105 5.68 22.98 -19.49
CA PHE A 105 4.50 23.79 -19.80
C PHE A 105 4.39 25.05 -18.95
N LEU A 106 4.76 24.98 -17.67
CA LEU A 106 4.82 26.14 -16.79
C LEU A 106 5.94 27.11 -17.24
N GLY A 107 7.10 26.58 -17.59
CA GLY A 107 8.25 27.35 -18.07
C GLY A 107 8.77 28.31 -16.99
N GLU A 108 8.95 29.59 -17.34
CA GLU A 108 9.36 30.63 -16.39
C GLU A 108 8.22 31.14 -15.49
N ARG A 109 6.99 30.58 -15.59
CA ARG A 109 5.89 30.91 -14.67
C ARG A 109 6.30 30.48 -13.25
N LYS A 110 6.08 31.39 -12.29
CA LYS A 110 6.23 31.08 -10.87
C LYS A 110 4.88 30.64 -10.28
N PRO A 111 4.88 29.82 -9.22
CA PRO A 111 3.69 29.61 -8.42
C PRO A 111 3.18 30.96 -7.89
N LYS A 112 1.86 31.08 -7.79
CA LYS A 112 1.18 32.24 -7.18
C LYS A 112 1.04 32.08 -5.67
N ASP A 113 0.97 30.84 -5.19
CA ASP A 113 0.82 30.51 -3.77
C ASP A 113 1.63 29.26 -3.37
N THR A 114 1.73 28.97 -2.07
CA THR A 114 2.44 27.81 -1.51
C THR A 114 1.46 26.90 -0.76
N VAL A 115 1.19 25.72 -1.32
CA VAL A 115 0.11 24.82 -0.87
C VAL A 115 0.53 24.02 0.36
N VAL A 116 -0.33 23.93 1.37
CA VAL A 116 -0.11 23.10 2.57
C VAL A 116 -0.78 21.73 2.38
N VAL A 117 0.02 20.67 2.40
CA VAL A 117 -0.45 19.29 2.30
C VAL A 117 -0.22 18.59 3.64
N ALA A 118 -1.30 18.27 4.34
CA ALA A 118 -1.23 17.49 5.57
C ALA A 118 -1.05 16.00 5.26
N VAL A 119 -0.05 15.37 5.88
CA VAL A 119 0.27 13.95 5.72
C VAL A 119 -0.16 13.22 6.99
N LEU A 120 -1.33 12.59 6.94
CA LEU A 120 -1.91 11.84 8.05
C LEU A 120 -1.39 10.40 7.99
N ASP A 121 -0.36 10.09 8.79
CA ASP A 121 0.44 8.86 8.64
C ASP A 121 1.09 8.39 9.97
N SER A 122 2.14 7.55 9.91
CA SER A 122 2.83 6.97 11.09
C SER A 122 3.86 7.88 11.76
N GLY A 123 4.06 9.07 11.19
CA GLY A 123 5.17 10.00 11.47
C GLY A 123 6.16 10.06 10.31
N LEU A 124 7.01 11.09 10.26
CA LEU A 124 8.06 11.25 9.25
C LEU A 124 9.35 11.81 9.85
N ASP A 125 10.48 11.43 9.27
CA ASP A 125 11.81 11.99 9.52
C ASP A 125 11.84 13.45 9.01
N PRO A 126 11.94 14.45 9.90
CA PRO A 126 11.94 15.86 9.52
C PRO A 126 13.31 16.35 9.03
N ASP A 127 14.39 15.66 9.40
CA ASP A 127 15.79 16.05 9.11
C ASP A 127 16.29 15.45 7.77
N HIS A 128 15.39 14.84 6.99
CA HIS A 128 15.74 14.18 5.73
C HIS A 128 16.08 15.19 4.62
N GLU A 129 17.20 15.00 3.92
CA GLU A 129 17.76 15.90 2.86
C GLU A 129 16.89 16.14 1.59
N ASP A 130 15.67 15.59 1.56
CA ASP A 130 14.65 15.81 0.52
C ASP A 130 13.44 16.58 1.07
N LEU A 131 13.35 16.77 2.40
CA LEU A 131 12.15 17.21 3.11
C LEU A 131 12.38 18.42 4.03
N ASP A 132 13.61 18.70 4.47
CA ASP A 132 13.90 19.70 5.50
C ASP A 132 13.51 21.13 5.09
N ALA A 133 13.73 21.55 3.83
CA ALA A 133 13.25 22.85 3.36
C ALA A 133 11.76 22.89 3.00
N VAL A 134 11.04 21.74 2.95
CA VAL A 134 9.61 21.66 2.60
C VAL A 134 8.67 21.31 3.77
N LEU A 135 9.16 21.23 5.01
CA LEU A 135 8.27 21.17 6.18
C LEU A 135 7.41 22.44 6.31
N TRP A 136 6.14 22.25 6.67
CA TRP A 136 5.25 23.31 7.14
C TRP A 136 5.78 23.90 8.46
N THR A 137 5.32 25.10 8.81
CA THR A 137 5.68 25.72 10.08
C THR A 137 4.51 26.56 10.57
N ASN A 138 3.95 26.25 11.74
CA ASN A 138 3.08 27.20 12.43
C ASN A 138 3.91 28.46 12.73
N ARG A 139 3.40 29.63 12.34
CA ARG A 139 4.12 30.91 12.47
C ARG A 139 3.71 31.71 13.70
N ASP A 140 2.62 31.31 14.33
CA ASP A 140 2.08 31.97 15.51
C ASP A 140 2.58 31.29 16.81
N GLU A 141 3.09 30.04 16.72
CA GLU A 141 3.86 29.34 17.76
C GLU A 141 5.35 29.75 17.84
N ALA A 142 5.92 29.79 19.05
CA ALA A 142 7.37 30.04 19.26
C ALA A 142 8.11 28.81 19.85
N PRO A 143 9.01 28.14 19.09
CA PRO A 143 9.47 26.78 19.37
C PRO A 143 10.20 26.55 20.70
N GLY A 144 9.77 25.50 21.40
CA GLY A 144 10.41 24.92 22.58
C GLY A 144 10.18 25.73 23.85
N ASN A 145 8.95 26.22 24.07
CA ASN A 145 8.65 27.15 25.16
C ASN A 145 7.65 26.64 26.22
N ASP A 146 7.12 25.43 26.02
CA ASP A 146 6.12 24.74 26.85
C ASP A 146 4.75 25.47 26.88
N ARG A 147 4.31 26.06 25.76
CA ARG A 147 3.01 26.76 25.62
C ARG A 147 2.33 26.55 24.28
N ASP A 148 1.08 26.96 24.31
CA ASP A 148 0.14 27.20 23.22
C ASP A 148 0.10 28.75 23.11
N ASP A 149 0.80 29.31 22.12
CA ASP A 149 0.95 30.76 21.90
C ASP A 149 -0.13 31.33 20.95
N ASP A 150 -0.75 30.49 20.10
CA ASP A 150 -1.85 30.86 19.20
C ASP A 150 -3.28 30.61 19.77
N ASP A 151 -3.37 30.07 20.99
CA ASP A 151 -4.61 29.65 21.70
C ASP A 151 -5.42 28.54 20.96
N ASN A 152 -4.79 27.74 20.08
CA ASN A 152 -5.45 26.64 19.36
C ASN A 152 -5.65 25.35 20.20
N GLY A 153 -4.87 25.19 21.28
CA GLY A 153 -4.89 24.05 22.20
C GLY A 153 -3.71 23.07 22.09
N TYR A 154 -2.83 23.20 21.09
CA TYR A 154 -1.77 22.25 20.75
C TYR A 154 -0.38 22.85 21.02
N VAL A 155 0.07 22.72 22.27
CA VAL A 155 1.35 23.24 22.79
C VAL A 155 2.56 22.84 21.92
N ASP A 156 3.32 23.84 21.45
CA ASP A 156 4.53 23.70 20.64
C ASP A 156 4.31 22.99 19.28
N ASP A 157 3.12 23.09 18.64
CA ASP A 157 2.75 22.39 17.38
C ASP A 157 3.48 22.84 16.09
N VAL A 158 4.63 23.48 16.25
CA VAL A 158 5.44 24.20 15.25
C VAL A 158 5.55 23.53 13.88
N HIS A 159 5.59 22.19 13.78
CA HIS A 159 5.65 21.48 12.50
C HIS A 159 4.46 20.55 12.22
N GLY A 160 3.49 20.46 13.13
CA GLY A 160 2.38 19.52 13.08
C GLY A 160 2.17 18.81 14.42
N TRP A 161 1.30 17.80 14.45
CA TRP A 161 0.85 17.16 15.70
C TRP A 161 0.90 15.64 15.70
N ASN A 162 0.98 15.05 16.89
CA ASN A 162 0.99 13.60 17.11
C ASN A 162 -0.08 13.16 18.11
N PHE A 163 -1.23 12.73 17.57
CA PHE A 163 -2.36 12.14 18.32
C PHE A 163 -2.07 10.74 18.89
N LEU A 164 -0.87 10.21 18.65
CA LEU A 164 -0.37 8.93 19.17
C LEU A 164 0.81 9.11 20.14
N GLY A 165 1.01 10.33 20.63
CA GLY A 165 1.97 10.70 21.67
C GLY A 165 1.33 10.87 23.04
N GLY A 166 2.14 10.72 24.10
CA GLY A 166 1.79 11.02 25.49
C GLY A 166 2.36 12.36 25.98
N PRO A 167 1.83 12.91 27.09
CA PRO A 167 2.28 14.18 27.67
C PRO A 167 3.67 14.12 28.32
N ASP A 168 4.26 12.93 28.43
CA ASP A 168 5.64 12.67 28.89
C ASP A 168 6.62 12.44 27.73
N GLY A 169 6.16 12.51 26.48
CA GLY A 169 6.94 12.20 25.29
C GLY A 169 6.95 10.71 24.89
N GLU A 170 6.32 9.81 25.65
CA GLU A 170 6.12 8.43 25.20
C GLU A 170 5.21 8.37 23.96
N ASN A 171 5.28 7.26 23.23
CA ASN A 171 4.71 7.17 21.89
C ASN A 171 4.16 5.78 21.56
N VAL A 172 2.91 5.73 21.09
CA VAL A 172 2.25 4.49 20.65
C VAL A 172 2.87 4.00 19.34
N GLN A 173 3.84 3.08 19.43
CA GLN A 173 4.42 2.41 18.26
C GLN A 173 3.47 1.38 17.63
N HIS A 174 2.72 0.67 18.46
CA HIS A 174 1.88 -0.46 18.05
C HIS A 174 0.49 -0.36 18.67
N ASP A 175 -0.53 -0.79 17.94
CA ASP A 175 -1.88 -1.00 18.45
C ASP A 175 -2.45 -2.31 17.88
N THR A 176 -3.57 -2.70 18.45
CA THR A 176 -4.53 -3.67 17.93
C THR A 176 -5.10 -3.27 16.56
N TYR A 177 -5.65 -4.24 15.85
CA TYR A 177 -6.60 -4.01 14.76
C TYR A 177 -7.99 -3.64 15.33
N GLU A 178 -8.80 -2.88 14.60
CA GLU A 178 -10.17 -2.51 15.03
C GLU A 178 -11.05 -3.76 15.17
N LEU A 179 -10.85 -4.75 14.30
CA LEU A 179 -11.45 -6.08 14.44
C LEU A 179 -11.06 -6.79 15.75
N THR A 180 -9.86 -6.54 16.27
CA THR A 180 -9.38 -7.10 17.54
C THR A 180 -9.99 -6.37 18.74
N ARG A 181 -10.14 -5.04 18.66
CA ARG A 181 -10.85 -4.22 19.66
C ARG A 181 -12.31 -4.66 19.77
N LEU A 182 -13.03 -4.66 18.64
CA LEU A 182 -14.40 -5.15 18.54
C LEU A 182 -14.57 -6.59 19.00
N TYR A 183 -13.58 -7.46 18.76
CA TYR A 183 -13.61 -8.82 19.28
C TYR A 183 -13.43 -8.85 20.80
N ALA A 184 -12.49 -8.10 21.37
CA ALA A 184 -12.24 -8.06 22.81
C ALA A 184 -13.48 -7.54 23.58
N ASP A 185 -14.03 -6.41 23.16
CA ASP A 185 -15.20 -5.77 23.77
C ASP A 185 -16.41 -6.73 23.78
N LEU A 186 -16.77 -7.26 22.60
CA LEU A 186 -17.92 -8.16 22.46
C LEU A 186 -17.66 -9.54 23.10
N HIS A 187 -16.41 -10.03 23.16
CA HIS A 187 -16.09 -11.28 23.83
C HIS A 187 -16.21 -11.17 25.34
N ALA A 188 -15.85 -10.03 25.94
CA ALA A 188 -16.03 -9.78 27.38
C ALA A 188 -17.52 -9.77 27.79
N GLN A 189 -18.41 -9.32 26.90
CA GLN A 189 -19.86 -9.29 27.10
C GLN A 189 -20.56 -10.62 26.77
N TYR A 190 -20.12 -11.32 25.71
CA TYR A 190 -20.87 -12.44 25.11
C TYR A 190 -20.12 -13.78 25.03
N GLY A 191 -18.90 -13.89 25.57
CA GLY A 191 -18.07 -15.09 25.47
C GLY A 191 -18.70 -16.37 26.02
N ASP A 192 -19.31 -16.26 27.21
CA ASP A 192 -19.95 -17.36 27.96
C ASP A 192 -21.50 -17.24 27.98
N ALA A 193 -22.08 -16.41 27.11
CA ALA A 193 -23.52 -16.12 27.13
C ALA A 193 -24.36 -17.28 26.57
N ASP A 194 -25.47 -17.62 27.25
CA ASP A 194 -26.50 -18.54 26.75
C ASP A 194 -27.44 -17.79 25.77
N PRO A 195 -27.45 -18.10 24.47
CA PRO A 195 -28.29 -17.39 23.49
C PRO A 195 -29.80 -17.53 23.74
N SER A 196 -30.23 -18.52 24.52
CA SER A 196 -31.64 -18.73 24.88
C SER A 196 -32.10 -17.85 26.05
N ALA A 197 -31.16 -17.30 26.84
CA ALA A 197 -31.44 -16.41 27.97
C ALA A 197 -31.44 -14.92 27.62
N LEU A 198 -30.91 -14.55 26.45
CA LEU A 198 -30.80 -13.16 25.98
C LEU A 198 -32.16 -12.49 25.71
N SER A 199 -32.22 -11.17 25.81
CA SER A 199 -33.29 -10.33 25.23
C SER A 199 -33.16 -10.19 23.71
N ASP A 200 -34.13 -9.54 23.06
CA ASP A 200 -34.08 -9.32 21.60
C ASP A 200 -32.98 -8.33 21.17
N ALA A 201 -32.65 -7.34 22.00
CA ALA A 201 -31.53 -6.43 21.72
C ALA A 201 -30.19 -7.16 21.85
N GLU A 202 -30.02 -7.93 22.94
CA GLU A 202 -28.81 -8.74 23.14
C GLU A 202 -28.66 -9.84 22.09
N ARG A 203 -29.74 -10.36 21.51
CA ARG A 203 -29.69 -11.28 20.36
C ARG A 203 -29.06 -10.64 19.12
N GLU A 204 -29.31 -9.36 18.86
CA GLU A 204 -28.72 -8.64 17.73
C GLU A 204 -27.23 -8.36 17.96
N GLU A 205 -26.85 -7.91 19.15
CA GLU A 205 -25.44 -7.73 19.53
C GLU A 205 -24.67 -9.06 19.56
N TYR A 206 -25.29 -10.15 20.04
CA TYR A 206 -24.70 -11.49 19.98
C TYR A 206 -24.52 -11.98 18.53
N ALA A 207 -25.48 -11.70 17.63
CA ALA A 207 -25.34 -12.01 16.20
C ALA A 207 -24.21 -11.19 15.54
N ARG A 208 -23.95 -9.95 15.99
CA ARG A 208 -22.78 -9.16 15.61
C ARG A 208 -21.49 -9.77 16.18
N TYR A 209 -21.48 -10.18 17.45
CA TYR A 209 -20.34 -10.87 18.09
C TYR A 209 -19.92 -12.11 17.31
N GLN A 210 -20.86 -12.99 16.91
CA GLN A 210 -20.49 -14.20 16.14
C GLN A 210 -19.81 -13.88 14.81
N LYS A 211 -20.27 -12.85 14.09
CA LYS A 211 -19.63 -12.39 12.83
C LYS A 211 -18.22 -11.84 13.07
N ILE A 212 -18.05 -11.02 14.12
CA ILE A 212 -16.76 -10.45 14.52
C ILE A 212 -15.79 -11.55 14.98
N LYS A 213 -16.28 -12.54 15.73
CA LYS A 213 -15.53 -13.73 16.15
C LYS A 213 -15.04 -14.55 14.97
N GLU A 214 -15.90 -14.91 14.01
CA GLU A 214 -15.46 -15.64 12.81
C GLU A 214 -14.40 -14.85 12.04
N ALA A 215 -14.61 -13.55 11.82
CA ALA A 215 -13.66 -12.69 11.12
C ALA A 215 -12.30 -12.61 11.85
N PHE A 216 -12.30 -12.45 13.18
CA PHE A 216 -11.10 -12.39 14.01
C PHE A 216 -10.35 -13.73 14.01
N GLU A 217 -11.02 -14.84 14.29
CA GLU A 217 -10.43 -16.18 14.31
C GLU A 217 -9.84 -16.55 12.94
N LYS A 218 -10.51 -16.16 11.84
CA LYS A 218 -10.06 -16.34 10.45
C LYS A 218 -8.86 -15.45 10.11
N LYS A 219 -8.83 -14.16 10.53
CA LYS A 219 -7.66 -13.26 10.37
C LYS A 219 -6.46 -13.82 11.16
N LYS A 220 -6.68 -14.31 12.39
CA LYS A 220 -5.68 -14.93 13.28
C LYS A 220 -5.14 -16.25 12.72
N GLN A 221 -6.00 -17.19 12.33
CA GLN A 221 -5.58 -18.46 11.71
C GLN A 221 -4.80 -18.23 10.41
N LYS A 222 -5.24 -17.31 9.54
CA LYS A 222 -4.53 -16.93 8.30
C LYS A 222 -3.15 -16.34 8.59
N LEU A 223 -3.04 -15.45 9.59
CA LEU A 223 -1.78 -14.82 9.95
C LEU A 223 -0.81 -15.80 10.64
N THR A 224 -1.25 -16.58 11.63
CA THR A 224 -0.45 -17.62 12.29
C THR A 224 0.05 -18.65 11.26
N SER A 225 -0.82 -19.09 10.35
CA SER A 225 -0.42 -20.01 9.28
C SER A 225 0.65 -19.40 8.36
N ARG A 226 0.61 -18.09 8.09
CA ARG A 226 1.64 -17.38 7.33
C ARG A 226 2.93 -17.19 8.14
N HIS A 227 2.83 -16.88 9.43
CA HIS A 227 3.97 -16.75 10.34
C HIS A 227 4.74 -18.06 10.45
N SER A 228 4.13 -19.16 10.88
CA SER A 228 4.83 -20.45 11.04
C SER A 228 5.38 -21.00 9.71
N ARG A 229 4.82 -20.57 8.57
CA ARG A 229 5.40 -20.83 7.24
C ARG A 229 6.75 -20.09 7.06
N ILE A 230 6.84 -18.81 7.43
CA ILE A 230 8.05 -17.99 7.32
C ILE A 230 9.07 -18.28 8.43
N GLU A 231 8.63 -18.53 9.66
CA GLU A 231 9.46 -18.99 10.79
C GLU A 231 10.29 -20.23 10.42
N ARG A 232 9.68 -21.22 9.76
CA ARG A 232 10.40 -22.40 9.25
C ARG A 232 11.45 -22.05 8.19
N VAL A 233 11.26 -20.97 7.44
CA VAL A 233 12.26 -20.48 6.49
C VAL A 233 13.37 -19.72 7.20
N ALA A 234 13.07 -18.78 8.11
CA ALA A 234 14.07 -18.11 8.93
C ALA A 234 14.96 -19.13 9.66
N SER A 235 14.33 -20.11 10.29
CA SER A 235 14.98 -21.28 10.90
C SER A 235 15.87 -22.08 9.95
N PHE A 236 15.52 -22.18 8.66
CA PHE A 236 16.38 -22.82 7.66
C PHE A 236 17.56 -21.91 7.31
N VAL A 237 17.31 -20.63 7.03
CA VAL A 237 18.33 -19.63 6.66
C VAL A 237 19.41 -19.52 7.73
N GLU A 238 19.03 -19.38 9.00
CA GLU A 238 19.99 -19.26 10.12
C GLU A 238 20.84 -20.51 10.33
N ARG A 239 20.32 -21.71 10.03
CA ARG A 239 21.12 -22.95 10.04
C ARG A 239 21.94 -23.15 8.77
N ALA A 240 21.53 -22.55 7.66
CA ALA A 240 22.12 -22.75 6.35
C ALA A 240 23.29 -21.78 6.09
N ARG A 241 23.20 -20.53 6.55
CA ARG A 241 24.24 -19.51 6.36
C ARG A 241 25.59 -19.96 6.95
N PRO A 242 25.72 -20.39 8.23
CA PRO A 242 27.01 -20.86 8.77
C PRO A 242 27.57 -22.09 8.06
N ALA A 243 26.71 -23.00 7.59
CA ALA A 243 27.13 -24.18 6.85
C ALA A 243 27.70 -23.83 5.46
N LEU A 244 27.19 -22.77 4.82
CA LEU A 244 27.74 -22.24 3.56
C LEU A 244 29.01 -21.42 3.79
N GLU A 245 29.05 -20.56 4.81
CA GLU A 245 30.24 -19.78 5.20
C GLU A 245 31.42 -20.71 5.51
N GLN A 246 31.20 -21.77 6.30
CA GLN A 246 32.20 -22.79 6.59
C GLN A 246 32.66 -23.54 5.33
N ALA A 247 31.75 -23.83 4.40
CA ALA A 247 32.09 -24.55 3.16
C ALA A 247 32.79 -23.66 2.12
N LEU A 248 32.60 -22.34 2.17
CA LEU A 248 33.18 -21.37 1.22
C LEU A 248 34.45 -20.69 1.75
N GLY A 249 34.74 -20.80 3.05
CA GLY A 249 36.01 -20.36 3.65
C GLY A 249 36.27 -18.85 3.61
N SER A 250 35.27 -18.02 3.27
CA SER A 250 35.41 -16.58 3.15
C SER A 250 34.08 -15.87 3.44
N ASN A 251 34.17 -14.75 4.17
CA ASN A 251 33.08 -13.86 4.58
C ASN A 251 32.54 -12.96 3.45
N GLU A 252 32.99 -13.13 2.21
CA GLU A 252 32.40 -12.48 1.03
C GLU A 252 30.89 -12.78 0.91
N PRO A 253 30.10 -11.92 0.23
CA PRO A 253 28.72 -12.20 -0.12
C PRO A 253 28.55 -13.55 -0.83
N ILE A 254 27.56 -14.33 -0.41
CA ILE A 254 27.31 -15.67 -0.96
C ILE A 254 26.42 -15.54 -2.20
N THR A 255 27.06 -15.24 -3.33
CA THR A 255 26.40 -15.09 -4.64
C THR A 255 26.06 -16.43 -5.29
N LEU A 256 25.28 -16.40 -6.37
CA LEU A 256 24.91 -17.58 -7.15
C LEU A 256 26.14 -18.39 -7.62
N GLU A 257 27.19 -17.70 -8.06
CA GLU A 257 28.42 -18.29 -8.59
C GLU A 257 29.18 -19.03 -7.47
N ARG A 258 29.26 -18.44 -6.27
CA ARG A 258 29.88 -19.07 -5.10
C ARG A 258 29.08 -20.28 -4.62
N LEU A 259 27.75 -20.24 -4.71
CA LEU A 259 26.91 -21.42 -4.44
C LEU A 259 27.10 -22.55 -5.47
N GLN A 260 27.44 -22.23 -6.72
CA GLN A 260 27.77 -23.22 -7.75
C GLN A 260 29.20 -23.76 -7.61
N ALA A 261 30.13 -22.98 -7.05
CA ALA A 261 31.53 -23.34 -6.80
C ALA A 261 31.77 -24.04 -5.45
N LEU A 262 30.73 -24.59 -4.81
CA LEU A 262 30.81 -25.23 -3.50
C LEU A 262 31.77 -26.47 -3.52
N PRO A 263 32.71 -26.61 -2.56
CA PRO A 263 33.68 -27.70 -2.56
C PRO A 263 33.08 -29.12 -2.54
N PRO A 264 33.75 -30.12 -3.16
CA PRO A 264 33.23 -31.48 -3.31
C PRO A 264 33.15 -32.28 -2.00
N ASP A 265 33.80 -31.80 -0.94
CA ASP A 265 33.82 -32.30 0.44
C ASP A 265 32.84 -31.55 1.37
N ALA A 266 32.24 -30.44 0.93
CA ALA A 266 31.30 -29.63 1.71
C ALA A 266 30.16 -30.45 2.35
N SER A 267 29.65 -30.02 3.51
CA SER A 267 28.66 -30.79 4.27
C SER A 267 27.35 -31.02 3.50
N ALA A 268 26.60 -32.08 3.84
CA ALA A 268 25.29 -32.34 3.23
C ALA A 268 24.30 -31.17 3.44
N MET A 269 24.40 -30.46 4.57
CA MET A 269 23.64 -29.23 4.82
C MET A 269 24.06 -28.11 3.87
N ALA A 270 25.37 -27.88 3.68
CA ALA A 270 25.89 -26.88 2.76
C ALA A 270 25.47 -27.14 1.31
N ARG A 271 25.53 -28.39 0.83
CA ARG A 271 25.07 -28.76 -0.53
C ARG A 271 23.58 -28.51 -0.73
N ARG A 272 22.74 -28.92 0.23
CA ARG A 272 21.28 -28.68 0.20
C ARG A 272 20.94 -27.19 0.29
N ALA A 273 21.66 -26.44 1.12
CA ALA A 273 21.55 -24.99 1.21
C ALA A 273 21.91 -24.32 -0.12
N ALA A 274 23.04 -24.70 -0.73
CA ALA A 274 23.49 -24.12 -1.99
C ALA A 274 22.49 -24.35 -3.14
N GLN A 275 21.91 -25.56 -3.24
CA GLN A 275 20.86 -25.84 -4.22
C GLN A 275 19.61 -24.97 -3.99
N ALA A 276 19.10 -24.91 -2.75
CA ALA A 276 17.90 -24.15 -2.41
C ALA A 276 18.09 -22.64 -2.64
N PHE A 277 19.22 -22.07 -2.20
CA PHE A 277 19.51 -20.66 -2.42
C PHE A 277 19.85 -20.34 -3.88
N ALA A 278 20.59 -21.18 -4.60
CA ALA A 278 20.89 -20.94 -6.02
C ALA A 278 19.60 -20.86 -6.87
N GLN A 279 18.60 -21.68 -6.57
CA GLN A 279 17.29 -21.59 -7.20
C GLN A 279 16.54 -20.32 -6.78
N LEU A 280 16.64 -19.91 -5.51
CA LEU A 280 16.00 -18.72 -4.99
C LEU A 280 16.62 -17.41 -5.53
N LEU A 281 17.95 -17.28 -5.60
CA LEU A 281 18.62 -16.11 -6.16
C LEU A 281 18.20 -15.93 -7.63
N LYS A 282 18.21 -17.01 -8.42
CA LYS A 282 17.70 -17.03 -9.81
C LYS A 282 16.25 -16.58 -9.94
N GLN A 283 15.36 -17.01 -9.05
CA GLN A 283 13.94 -16.64 -9.10
C GLN A 283 13.61 -15.25 -8.54
N THR A 284 14.43 -14.73 -7.62
CA THR A 284 14.16 -13.46 -6.92
C THR A 284 14.95 -12.28 -7.49
N GLY A 285 16.03 -12.52 -8.22
CA GLY A 285 16.99 -11.48 -8.62
C GLY A 285 17.77 -10.89 -7.44
N ALA A 286 17.78 -11.56 -6.29
CA ALA A 286 18.64 -11.17 -5.16
C ALA A 286 20.11 -11.46 -5.49
N PRO A 287 21.06 -10.56 -5.15
CA PRO A 287 22.47 -10.76 -5.46
C PRO A 287 23.12 -11.88 -4.64
N ASP A 288 22.68 -12.07 -3.40
CA ASP A 288 23.32 -12.98 -2.45
C ASP A 288 22.37 -13.50 -1.35
N VAL A 289 22.82 -14.51 -0.60
CA VAL A 289 22.08 -15.15 0.51
C VAL A 289 21.83 -14.20 1.70
N GLY A 290 22.68 -13.21 1.96
CA GLY A 290 22.50 -12.21 3.02
C GLY A 290 21.33 -11.27 2.72
N THR A 291 21.23 -10.79 1.48
CA THR A 291 20.08 -10.02 0.98
C THR A 291 18.77 -10.81 1.08
N VAL A 292 18.81 -12.13 0.88
CA VAL A 292 17.67 -13.01 1.16
C VAL A 292 17.39 -13.08 2.67
N ALA A 293 18.41 -13.34 3.49
CA ALA A 293 18.26 -13.50 4.94
C ALA A 293 17.63 -12.26 5.60
N GLN A 294 18.08 -11.05 5.22
CA GLN A 294 17.50 -9.79 5.69
C GLN A 294 16.02 -9.67 5.34
N LYS A 295 15.63 -10.00 4.10
CA LYS A 295 14.23 -9.99 3.64
C LYS A 295 13.37 -11.04 4.35
N VAL A 296 13.94 -12.20 4.69
CA VAL A 296 13.25 -13.24 5.48
C VAL A 296 13.08 -12.80 6.93
N SER A 297 14.12 -12.24 7.54
CA SER A 297 14.10 -11.74 8.93
C SER A 297 13.04 -10.64 9.10
N LYS A 298 13.09 -9.57 8.29
CA LYS A 298 12.08 -8.50 8.35
C LYS A 298 10.66 -8.99 8.07
N ALA A 299 10.49 -10.02 7.22
CA ALA A 299 9.18 -10.63 6.98
C ALA A 299 8.69 -11.54 8.13
N GLU A 300 9.59 -12.12 8.93
CA GLU A 300 9.26 -12.86 10.14
C GLU A 300 8.87 -11.88 11.25
N GLU A 301 9.71 -10.89 11.52
CA GLU A 301 9.52 -9.80 12.49
C GLU A 301 8.17 -9.10 12.30
N GLN A 302 7.85 -8.68 11.06
CA GLN A 302 6.58 -8.04 10.73
C GLN A 302 5.35 -8.95 10.97
N LEU A 303 5.49 -10.27 10.82
CA LEU A 303 4.40 -11.22 11.11
C LEU A 303 4.27 -11.49 12.61
N SER A 304 5.40 -11.59 13.32
CA SER A 304 5.47 -11.72 14.77
C SER A 304 4.89 -10.50 15.48
N SER A 305 5.26 -9.28 15.08
CA SER A 305 4.70 -8.03 15.62
C SER A 305 3.17 -7.95 15.44
N ARG A 306 2.66 -8.26 14.24
CA ARG A 306 1.20 -8.28 13.96
C ARG A 306 0.43 -9.34 14.75
N LEU A 307 1.08 -10.44 15.17
CA LEU A 307 0.49 -11.43 16.08
C LEU A 307 0.56 -11.01 17.55
N LYS A 308 1.68 -10.40 17.97
CA LYS A 308 1.95 -9.95 19.35
C LYS A 308 1.09 -8.76 19.77
N TYR A 309 0.79 -7.86 18.84
CA TYR A 309 0.03 -6.63 19.08
C TYR A 309 -1.29 -6.61 18.29
N GLY A 310 -1.23 -6.60 16.96
CA GLY A 310 -2.40 -6.42 16.09
C GLY A 310 -3.57 -7.40 16.30
N LEU A 311 -3.28 -8.68 16.59
CA LEU A 311 -4.26 -9.76 16.85
C LEU A 311 -4.24 -10.27 18.31
N ASN A 312 -3.77 -9.44 19.22
CA ASN A 312 -3.77 -9.70 20.66
C ASN A 312 -4.88 -8.88 21.35
N PRO A 313 -5.97 -9.51 21.83
CA PRO A 313 -7.07 -8.78 22.48
C PRO A 313 -6.68 -8.22 23.86
N ASP A 314 -5.61 -8.74 24.47
CA ASP A 314 -5.13 -8.33 25.80
C ASP A 314 -4.15 -7.15 25.72
N PHE A 315 -3.82 -6.66 24.51
CA PHE A 315 -2.88 -5.56 24.30
C PHE A 315 -3.61 -4.23 24.17
N ASN A 316 -3.33 -3.29 25.07
CA ASN A 316 -3.87 -1.93 25.01
C ASN A 316 -2.75 -0.89 25.22
N PRO A 317 -2.35 -0.14 24.18
CA PRO A 317 -1.35 0.92 24.30
C PRO A 317 -1.95 2.26 24.76
N ARG A 318 -3.28 2.39 24.82
CA ARG A 318 -3.95 3.70 24.96
C ARG A 318 -3.57 4.51 26.21
N PRO A 319 -3.22 3.91 27.37
CA PRO A 319 -2.73 4.67 28.53
C PRO A 319 -1.51 5.56 28.27
N ILE A 320 -0.75 5.35 27.18
CA ILE A 320 0.34 6.25 26.76
C ILE A 320 -0.21 7.63 26.33
N VAL A 321 -1.34 7.68 25.62
CA VAL A 321 -1.91 8.93 25.08
C VAL A 321 -2.59 9.76 26.18
N GLY A 322 -3.09 9.11 27.23
CA GLY A 322 -3.65 9.76 28.42
C GLY A 322 -5.08 10.30 28.29
N ASP A 323 -5.72 10.12 27.12
CA ASP A 323 -7.05 10.62 26.77
C ASP A 323 -8.20 9.70 27.22
N ASP A 324 -9.44 10.23 27.27
CA ASP A 324 -10.64 9.40 27.40
C ASP A 324 -11.15 8.97 26.02
N TYR A 325 -10.67 7.83 25.51
CA TYR A 325 -11.16 7.26 24.25
C TYR A 325 -12.67 6.94 24.25
N SER A 326 -13.34 6.93 25.41
CA SER A 326 -14.80 6.81 25.48
C SER A 326 -15.52 8.10 25.09
N ASP A 327 -14.97 9.28 25.42
CA ASP A 327 -15.48 10.59 24.97
C ASP A 327 -15.17 10.80 23.48
N ALA A 328 -16.21 11.14 22.71
CA ALA A 328 -16.10 11.45 21.28
C ALA A 328 -15.88 12.95 21.00
N THR A 329 -15.98 13.80 22.03
CA THR A 329 -15.90 15.27 21.94
C THR A 329 -14.54 15.83 22.36
N GLU A 330 -13.72 15.04 23.06
CA GLU A 330 -12.34 15.35 23.41
C GLU A 330 -11.46 15.47 22.15
N ARG A 331 -10.76 16.61 22.03
CA ARG A 331 -9.94 16.99 20.86
C ARG A 331 -8.47 17.19 21.18
N ILE A 332 -8.19 17.69 22.38
CA ILE A 332 -6.86 18.17 22.79
C ILE A 332 -6.15 17.08 23.59
N TYR A 333 -5.27 16.35 22.92
CA TYR A 333 -4.33 15.37 23.48
C TYR A 333 -3.25 15.06 22.43
N GLY A 334 -2.13 14.47 22.86
CA GLY A 334 -0.97 14.21 22.02
C GLY A 334 0.27 14.99 22.45
N ASN A 335 1.22 15.16 21.52
CA ASN A 335 2.39 16.02 21.68
C ASN A 335 2.87 16.52 20.29
N PRO A 336 3.83 17.46 20.19
CA PRO A 336 4.38 17.90 18.89
C PRO A 336 5.43 16.94 18.28
N GLY A 337 5.60 15.74 18.82
CA GLY A 337 6.60 14.75 18.39
C GLY A 337 6.24 14.04 17.08
N VAL A 338 6.31 14.75 15.96
CA VAL A 338 5.83 14.29 14.64
C VAL A 338 6.60 13.12 14.00
N GLU A 339 7.85 12.86 14.40
CA GLU A 339 8.65 11.74 13.88
C GLU A 339 8.12 10.37 14.34
N GLY A 340 7.96 10.22 15.65
CA GLY A 340 7.55 8.98 16.28
C GLY A 340 8.54 7.80 16.11
N PRO A 341 8.13 6.58 16.50
CA PRO A 341 9.01 5.39 16.55
C PRO A 341 9.02 4.54 15.26
N GLU A 342 8.35 4.96 14.18
CA GLU A 342 8.50 4.42 12.82
C GLU A 342 8.11 5.51 11.79
N PRO A 343 9.03 6.46 11.51
CA PRO A 343 8.83 7.48 10.47
C PRO A 343 8.90 6.94 9.03
N GLY A 344 9.04 5.62 8.85
CA GLY A 344 9.44 5.00 7.58
C GLY A 344 8.37 5.00 6.50
N HIS A 345 7.10 5.15 6.86
CA HIS A 345 5.99 5.28 5.91
C HIS A 345 5.69 6.75 5.59
N GLY A 346 5.56 7.64 6.58
CA GLY A 346 5.30 9.06 6.35
C GLY A 346 6.40 9.77 5.55
N THR A 347 7.69 9.49 5.79
CA THR A 347 8.79 10.00 4.94
C THR A 347 8.64 9.56 3.47
N ALA A 348 8.24 8.31 3.24
CA ALA A 348 8.02 7.79 1.89
C ALA A 348 6.79 8.43 1.21
N VAL A 349 5.75 8.76 1.98
CA VAL A 349 4.55 9.46 1.51
C VAL A 349 4.84 10.92 1.19
N ALA A 350 5.48 11.65 2.11
CA ALA A 350 5.86 13.06 1.96
C ALA A 350 6.79 13.29 0.77
N SER A 351 7.81 12.44 0.59
CA SER A 351 8.77 12.58 -0.51
C SER A 351 8.15 12.48 -1.91
N LEU A 352 7.08 11.69 -2.09
CA LEU A 352 6.37 11.62 -3.36
C LEU A 352 5.55 12.89 -3.66
N ILE A 353 5.09 13.60 -2.64
CA ILE A 353 4.37 14.88 -2.78
C ILE A 353 5.39 15.98 -3.11
N ALA A 354 6.43 16.10 -2.28
CA ALA A 354 7.13 17.35 -2.05
C ALA A 354 8.67 17.26 -2.02
N ALA A 355 9.29 16.09 -2.27
CA ALA A 355 10.75 16.00 -2.21
C ALA A 355 11.43 17.06 -3.10
N GLU A 356 12.45 17.72 -2.57
CA GLU A 356 13.03 18.91 -3.20
C GLU A 356 13.49 18.63 -4.64
N ARG A 357 12.98 19.44 -5.58
CA ARG A 357 13.19 19.18 -7.01
C ARG A 357 14.55 19.65 -7.54
N ASP A 358 15.21 20.52 -6.78
CA ASP A 358 16.40 21.28 -7.17
C ASP A 358 17.60 21.08 -6.21
N ASN A 359 17.56 20.06 -5.33
CA ASN A 359 18.61 19.77 -4.33
C ASN A 359 19.79 18.91 -4.86
N ASP A 360 19.70 18.43 -6.12
CA ASP A 360 20.65 17.51 -6.77
C ASP A 360 20.91 16.16 -6.03
N THR A 361 20.05 15.75 -5.09
CA THR A 361 20.12 14.44 -4.38
C THR A 361 18.83 13.63 -4.52
N GLY A 362 18.76 12.51 -3.79
CA GLY A 362 17.55 11.77 -3.45
C GLY A 362 16.56 11.45 -4.56
N ILE A 363 15.32 11.91 -4.39
CA ILE A 363 14.26 11.86 -5.39
C ILE A 363 13.57 13.22 -5.51
N ARG A 364 12.81 13.42 -6.60
CA ARG A 364 12.05 14.65 -6.83
C ARG A 364 10.56 14.42 -6.57
N GLY A 365 9.93 15.31 -5.82
CA GLY A 365 8.49 15.32 -5.59
C GLY A 365 7.72 15.74 -6.83
N VAL A 366 6.39 15.56 -6.80
CA VAL A 366 5.51 16.03 -7.89
C VAL A 366 5.36 17.56 -7.85
N ALA A 367 5.16 18.16 -6.66
CA ALA A 367 5.06 19.60 -6.47
C ALA A 367 6.34 20.18 -5.86
N GLY A 368 6.77 21.37 -6.31
CA GLY A 368 7.86 22.15 -5.70
C GLY A 368 7.41 23.39 -4.92
N ALA A 369 6.11 23.76 -5.01
CA ALA A 369 5.53 24.94 -4.36
C ALA A 369 4.58 24.53 -3.23
N VAL A 370 5.11 23.71 -2.32
CA VAL A 370 4.32 22.90 -1.37
C VAL A 370 5.01 22.85 0.00
N LYS A 371 4.22 22.70 1.06
CA LYS A 371 4.67 22.49 2.43
C LYS A 371 3.97 21.28 3.07
N ILE A 372 4.74 20.43 3.73
CA ILE A 372 4.23 19.20 4.37
C ILE A 372 3.95 19.45 5.85
N MET A 373 2.69 19.28 6.26
CA MET A 373 2.27 19.25 7.66
C MET A 373 2.13 17.78 8.09
N PRO A 374 3.13 17.15 8.74
CA PRO A 374 2.95 15.84 9.34
C PRO A 374 1.88 15.84 10.44
N VAL A 375 0.94 14.90 10.36
CA VAL A 375 -0.05 14.66 11.42
C VAL A 375 -0.04 13.18 11.77
N ARG A 376 0.62 12.83 12.87
CA ARG A 376 0.85 11.44 13.25
C ARG A 376 -0.40 10.84 13.89
N THR A 377 -1.03 9.90 13.17
CA THR A 377 -2.30 9.24 13.56
C THR A 377 -2.33 7.72 13.30
N VAL A 378 -1.32 7.14 12.63
CA VAL A 378 -1.30 5.72 12.25
C VAL A 378 -0.33 4.91 13.12
N PRO A 379 -0.81 3.99 13.98
CA PRO A 379 0.07 3.10 14.74
C PRO A 379 0.46 1.88 13.90
N GLY A 380 1.41 1.08 14.39
CA GLY A 380 1.59 -0.31 13.92
C GLY A 380 0.44 -1.21 14.36
N GLY A 381 -0.76 -0.98 13.82
CA GLY A 381 -2.07 -1.58 14.15
C GLY A 381 -3.12 -1.23 13.09
N ASP A 382 -4.39 -1.07 13.49
CA ASP A 382 -5.35 -0.21 12.76
C ASP A 382 -5.54 1.07 13.60
N GLU A 383 -5.57 2.23 12.96
CA GLU A 383 -5.78 3.55 13.59
C GLU A 383 -7.15 3.67 14.27
N ARG A 384 -7.30 4.62 15.19
CA ARG A 384 -8.54 4.80 15.99
C ARG A 384 -9.38 5.95 15.44
N ASP A 385 -10.70 5.78 15.49
CA ASP A 385 -11.65 6.73 14.88
C ASP A 385 -11.57 8.14 15.48
N LYS A 386 -11.29 8.28 16.79
CA LYS A 386 -11.13 9.59 17.43
C LYS A 386 -9.86 10.31 16.94
N ASP A 387 -8.75 9.58 16.80
CA ASP A 387 -7.47 10.13 16.34
C ASP A 387 -7.57 10.58 14.89
N VAL A 388 -8.16 9.77 14.00
CA VAL A 388 -8.43 10.15 12.60
C VAL A 388 -9.32 11.40 12.54
N ALA A 389 -10.40 11.43 13.34
CA ALA A 389 -11.30 12.57 13.34
C ALA A 389 -10.63 13.86 13.87
N ASN A 390 -9.73 13.76 14.84
CA ASN A 390 -9.01 14.92 15.36
C ASN A 390 -7.84 15.33 14.44
N ALA A 391 -7.16 14.39 13.80
CA ALA A 391 -6.15 14.65 12.77
C ALA A 391 -6.73 15.38 11.55
N ILE A 392 -7.92 14.99 11.07
CA ILE A 392 -8.62 15.69 9.97
C ILE A 392 -9.07 17.09 10.39
N ARG A 393 -9.57 17.27 11.63
CA ARG A 393 -9.92 18.59 12.16
C ARG A 393 -8.70 19.50 12.31
N TYR A 394 -7.62 18.98 12.88
CA TYR A 394 -6.34 19.67 13.08
C TYR A 394 -5.80 20.22 11.75
N ALA A 395 -5.64 19.34 10.75
CA ALA A 395 -5.13 19.73 9.45
C ALA A 395 -5.99 20.81 8.77
N ALA A 396 -7.31 20.66 8.80
CA ALA A 396 -8.23 21.64 8.20
C ALA A 396 -8.36 22.95 9.01
N ALA A 397 -8.03 22.95 10.31
CA ALA A 397 -7.99 24.16 11.12
C ALA A 397 -6.69 24.94 10.89
N ASN A 398 -5.55 24.25 10.85
CA ASN A 398 -4.21 24.84 10.63
C ASN A 398 -3.88 25.05 9.13
N GLY A 399 -4.91 25.19 8.29
CA GLY A 399 -4.77 25.70 6.92
C GLY A 399 -4.22 24.71 5.88
N ALA A 400 -4.40 23.40 6.04
CA ALA A 400 -4.06 22.44 4.99
C ALA A 400 -5.07 22.51 3.83
N ASP A 401 -4.61 22.83 2.61
CA ASP A 401 -5.42 22.80 1.38
C ASP A 401 -5.75 21.35 0.94
N VAL A 402 -4.85 20.41 1.26
CA VAL A 402 -4.94 18.99 0.90
C VAL A 402 -4.67 18.14 2.13
N ILE A 403 -5.51 17.12 2.37
CA ILE A 403 -5.32 16.10 3.41
C ILE A 403 -5.03 14.76 2.72
N ASN A 404 -3.80 14.28 2.82
CA ASN A 404 -3.37 12.99 2.31
C ASN A 404 -3.48 11.90 3.38
N MET A 405 -4.39 10.95 3.19
CA MET A 405 -4.63 9.82 4.09
C MET A 405 -4.16 8.52 3.44
N SER A 406 -3.03 7.99 3.90
CA SER A 406 -2.34 6.84 3.31
C SER A 406 -2.48 5.55 4.13
N PHE A 407 -3.55 5.46 4.90
CA PHE A 407 -3.99 4.33 5.73
C PHE A 407 -5.40 3.88 5.33
N GLY A 408 -5.99 2.94 6.09
CA GLY A 408 -7.39 2.54 5.93
C GLY A 408 -7.69 1.17 6.56
N LYS A 409 -8.92 0.99 7.05
CA LYS A 409 -9.35 -0.21 7.79
C LYS A 409 -10.77 -0.66 7.45
N GLY A 410 -11.06 -1.95 7.67
CA GLY A 410 -12.37 -2.55 7.36
C GLY A 410 -13.47 -2.36 8.41
N TYR A 411 -13.25 -1.58 9.48
CA TYR A 411 -14.25 -1.30 10.52
C TYR A 411 -14.06 0.11 11.09
N SER A 412 -15.15 0.85 11.33
CA SER A 412 -15.13 2.15 12.03
C SER A 412 -16.32 2.25 13.00
N PRO A 413 -16.19 1.75 14.25
CA PRO A 413 -17.30 1.74 15.21
C PRO A 413 -17.80 3.14 15.62
N ARG A 414 -16.97 4.17 15.48
CA ARG A 414 -17.31 5.58 15.74
C ARG A 414 -17.33 6.41 14.45
N LYS A 415 -17.69 5.80 13.30
CA LYS A 415 -17.75 6.47 11.99
C LYS A 415 -18.44 7.85 12.01
N ALA A 416 -19.49 8.03 12.81
CA ALA A 416 -20.17 9.33 12.94
C ALA A 416 -19.25 10.50 13.38
N VAL A 417 -18.20 10.21 14.17
CA VAL A 417 -17.20 11.17 14.65
C VAL A 417 -16.23 11.53 13.53
N VAL A 418 -15.81 10.53 12.74
CA VAL A 418 -14.99 10.71 11.53
C VAL A 418 -15.76 11.50 10.48
N ASP A 419 -17.03 11.15 10.24
CA ASP A 419 -17.91 11.88 9.31
C ASP A 419 -18.14 13.34 9.73
N GLU A 420 -18.08 13.68 11.02
CA GLU A 420 -18.14 15.08 11.48
C GLU A 420 -16.87 15.85 11.12
N ALA A 421 -15.70 15.23 11.30
CA ALA A 421 -14.40 15.80 10.92
C ALA A 421 -14.25 15.95 9.40
N VAL A 422 -14.62 14.92 8.64
CA VAL A 422 -14.66 14.96 7.17
C VAL A 422 -15.60 16.07 6.69
N ARG A 423 -16.82 16.18 7.24
CA ARG A 423 -17.71 17.31 6.94
C ARG A 423 -17.15 18.68 7.33
N TYR A 424 -16.25 18.76 8.31
CA TYR A 424 -15.59 20.01 8.68
C TYR A 424 -14.55 20.40 7.62
N ALA A 425 -13.65 19.49 7.25
CA ALA A 425 -12.67 19.69 6.18
C ALA A 425 -13.34 20.00 4.82
N ASP A 426 -14.37 19.25 4.44
CA ASP A 426 -15.17 19.45 3.22
C ASP A 426 -15.79 20.86 3.17
N ARG A 427 -16.25 21.39 4.32
CA ARG A 427 -16.76 22.78 4.43
C ARG A 427 -15.67 23.85 4.54
N GLN A 428 -14.42 23.50 4.84
CA GLN A 428 -13.29 24.43 4.69
C GLN A 428 -12.75 24.43 3.26
N GLY A 429 -13.25 23.55 2.39
CA GLY A 429 -12.79 23.43 0.99
C GLY A 429 -11.50 22.62 0.85
N VAL A 430 -11.16 21.79 1.83
CA VAL A 430 -9.92 20.99 1.86
C VAL A 430 -10.09 19.72 1.00
N LEU A 431 -9.14 19.47 0.10
CA LEU A 431 -9.13 18.29 -0.74
C LEU A 431 -8.59 17.07 0.01
N MET A 432 -9.47 16.13 0.34
CA MET A 432 -9.09 14.86 0.96
C MET A 432 -8.74 13.83 -0.11
N VAL A 433 -7.52 13.28 -0.04
CA VAL A 433 -7.01 12.26 -0.97
C VAL A 433 -6.70 10.99 -0.19
N HIS A 434 -7.32 9.88 -0.57
CA HIS A 434 -7.32 8.63 0.22
C HIS A 434 -6.88 7.42 -0.60
N ALA A 435 -6.19 6.49 0.06
CA ALA A 435 -5.64 5.29 -0.54
C ALA A 435 -6.65 4.14 -0.53
N ALA A 436 -7.05 3.62 -1.70
CA ALA A 436 -8.13 2.62 -1.82
C ALA A 436 -7.94 1.29 -1.04
N GLY A 437 -6.71 0.98 -0.64
CA GLY A 437 -6.31 -0.23 0.10
C GLY A 437 -5.56 -1.26 -0.77
N ASN A 438 -5.08 -2.33 -0.14
CA ASN A 438 -4.05 -3.23 -0.68
C ASN A 438 -4.41 -4.72 -0.58
N GLU A 439 -5.71 -5.02 -0.49
CA GLU A 439 -6.30 -6.34 -0.26
C GLU A 439 -6.64 -7.07 -1.56
N SER A 440 -6.56 -6.37 -2.70
CA SER A 440 -7.18 -6.76 -3.99
C SER A 440 -8.71 -6.83 -3.94
N ALA A 441 -9.32 -6.04 -3.07
CA ALA A 441 -10.76 -5.98 -2.83
C ALA A 441 -11.50 -5.09 -3.84
N ASP A 442 -12.80 -5.32 -3.95
CA ASP A 442 -13.73 -4.52 -4.73
C ASP A 442 -14.52 -3.61 -3.77
N ASN A 443 -14.09 -2.36 -3.64
CA ASN A 443 -14.61 -1.37 -2.68
C ASN A 443 -16.08 -1.00 -2.97
N ASP A 444 -16.59 -1.28 -4.17
CA ASP A 444 -18.02 -1.20 -4.47
C ASP A 444 -18.88 -2.18 -3.63
N THR A 445 -18.24 -3.19 -3.03
CA THR A 445 -18.87 -4.28 -2.26
C THR A 445 -18.14 -4.63 -0.95
N THR A 446 -17.05 -3.92 -0.63
CA THR A 446 -16.19 -4.18 0.53
C THR A 446 -15.98 -2.89 1.30
N ASP A 447 -16.37 -2.86 2.58
CA ASP A 447 -16.19 -1.67 3.41
C ASP A 447 -14.70 -1.34 3.63
N THR A 448 -14.35 -0.08 3.42
CA THR A 448 -13.08 0.53 3.83
C THR A 448 -13.39 1.88 4.49
N PHE A 449 -12.59 2.27 5.48
CA PHE A 449 -12.77 3.51 6.25
C PHE A 449 -11.41 4.19 6.47
N PRO A 450 -11.34 5.54 6.42
CA PRO A 450 -12.42 6.48 6.08
C PRO A 450 -12.89 6.35 4.60
N THR A 451 -13.97 7.06 4.24
CA THR A 451 -14.67 6.86 2.95
C THR A 451 -15.49 8.09 2.55
N ASP A 452 -15.74 8.25 1.24
CA ASP A 452 -16.53 9.34 0.67
C ASP A 452 -18.04 9.27 0.97
N GLN A 453 -18.55 8.18 1.55
CA GLN A 453 -19.96 7.98 1.89
C GLN A 453 -20.25 8.35 3.36
N TYR A 454 -21.19 9.27 3.60
CA TYR A 454 -21.66 9.58 4.97
C TYR A 454 -22.62 8.51 5.51
N ALA A 455 -22.54 8.21 6.81
CA ALA A 455 -23.38 7.18 7.46
C ALA A 455 -24.90 7.49 7.43
N GLY A 456 -25.28 8.76 7.27
CA GLY A 456 -26.66 9.21 7.07
C GLY A 456 -27.10 9.29 5.60
N GLY A 457 -26.25 8.86 4.66
CA GLY A 457 -26.40 9.11 3.23
C GLY A 457 -25.82 10.45 2.79
N GLY A 458 -25.56 10.57 1.48
CA GLY A 458 -24.82 11.68 0.88
C GLY A 458 -23.31 11.42 0.83
N THR A 459 -22.60 12.20 0.02
CA THR A 459 -21.17 12.03 -0.27
C THR A 459 -20.36 13.27 0.11
N VAL A 460 -19.06 13.08 0.37
CA VAL A 460 -18.07 14.15 0.47
C VAL A 460 -17.87 14.80 -0.91
N GLU A 461 -17.85 16.12 -1.00
CA GLU A 461 -17.60 16.81 -2.28
C GLU A 461 -16.11 16.75 -2.63
N ASN A 462 -15.25 17.15 -1.70
CA ASN A 462 -13.81 17.31 -1.87
C ASN A 462 -13.01 16.04 -1.51
N TRP A 463 -13.41 14.88 -2.04
CA TRP A 463 -12.72 13.59 -1.85
C TRP A 463 -12.19 12.99 -3.16
N ILE A 464 -10.99 12.38 -3.15
CA ILE A 464 -10.49 11.54 -4.25
C ILE A 464 -9.97 10.21 -3.70
N GLU A 465 -10.60 9.10 -4.11
CA GLU A 465 -10.17 7.74 -3.77
C GLU A 465 -9.21 7.18 -4.84
N VAL A 466 -8.02 6.72 -4.44
CA VAL A 466 -6.91 6.46 -5.36
C VAL A 466 -6.49 4.99 -5.42
N GLY A 467 -6.59 4.40 -6.62
CA GLY A 467 -6.04 3.09 -6.97
C GLY A 467 -4.55 3.13 -7.38
N ALA A 468 -3.82 2.02 -7.19
CA ALA A 468 -2.39 1.94 -7.50
C ALA A 468 -2.12 1.41 -8.92
N ALA A 469 -1.40 2.20 -9.73
CA ALA A 469 -0.93 1.84 -11.05
C ALA A 469 0.48 1.23 -11.05
N GLY A 470 0.80 0.42 -12.06
CA GLY A 470 2.09 -0.23 -12.24
C GLY A 470 2.71 -0.03 -13.63
N ALA A 471 4.04 0.05 -13.66
CA ALA A 471 4.83 0.28 -14.87
C ALA A 471 5.02 -0.93 -15.80
N GLU A 472 4.86 -2.17 -15.30
CA GLU A 472 5.28 -3.40 -16.00
C GLU A 472 4.24 -3.90 -17.04
N GLY A 473 3.91 -3.05 -18.01
CA GLY A 473 3.17 -3.40 -19.23
C GLY A 473 1.65 -3.62 -19.07
N ASP A 474 0.98 -3.79 -20.21
CA ASP A 474 -0.48 -3.66 -20.36
C ASP A 474 -1.30 -4.47 -19.37
N SER A 475 -0.94 -5.74 -19.11
CA SER A 475 -1.71 -6.59 -18.21
C SER A 475 -1.56 -6.27 -16.71
N LEU A 476 -0.63 -5.38 -16.34
CA LEU A 476 -0.31 -4.99 -14.95
C LEU A 476 -0.45 -3.48 -14.70
N LEU A 477 -1.19 -2.77 -15.58
CA LEU A 477 -1.49 -1.34 -15.41
C LEU A 477 -2.17 -1.10 -14.06
N ALA A 478 -3.22 -1.86 -13.74
CA ALA A 478 -3.72 -1.98 -12.38
C ALA A 478 -2.74 -2.85 -11.57
N ALA A 479 -2.20 -2.31 -10.48
CA ALA A 479 -1.24 -3.04 -9.67
C ALA A 479 -1.94 -4.25 -9.00
N PRO A 480 -1.39 -5.49 -9.05
CA PRO A 480 -2.11 -6.69 -8.63
C PRO A 480 -2.54 -6.80 -7.16
N PHE A 481 -2.13 -5.84 -6.32
CA PHE A 481 -2.51 -5.71 -4.91
C PHE A 481 -3.57 -4.63 -4.67
N SER A 482 -3.76 -3.69 -5.60
CA SER A 482 -4.65 -2.53 -5.43
C SER A 482 -6.07 -3.00 -5.20
N ASN A 483 -6.75 -2.38 -4.24
CA ASN A 483 -8.21 -2.36 -4.27
C ASN A 483 -8.69 -1.53 -5.48
N TYR A 484 -9.94 -1.74 -5.87
CA TYR A 484 -10.58 -1.12 -7.03
C TYR A 484 -12.08 -0.95 -6.76
N GLY A 485 -12.80 -0.24 -7.62
CA GLY A 485 -14.25 -0.14 -7.55
C GLY A 485 -14.78 0.88 -8.56
N GLN A 486 -15.69 0.47 -9.43
CA GLN A 486 -16.19 1.34 -10.51
C GLN A 486 -16.94 2.58 -9.97
N ARG A 487 -17.53 2.50 -8.78
CA ARG A 487 -18.20 3.62 -8.10
C ARG A 487 -17.43 4.15 -6.92
N GLN A 488 -16.57 3.37 -6.27
CA GLN A 488 -15.85 3.83 -5.07
C GLN A 488 -14.42 4.33 -5.30
N VAL A 489 -13.73 3.94 -6.38
CA VAL A 489 -12.39 4.48 -6.70
C VAL A 489 -12.51 5.53 -7.80
N ASP A 490 -11.96 6.72 -7.59
CA ASP A 490 -12.08 7.85 -8.53
C ASP A 490 -11.13 7.70 -9.73
N LEU A 491 -9.84 7.51 -9.46
CA LEU A 491 -8.78 7.37 -10.46
C LEU A 491 -7.62 6.48 -9.96
N PHE A 492 -6.66 6.22 -10.84
CA PHE A 492 -5.42 5.54 -10.50
C PHE A 492 -4.21 6.50 -10.56
N ALA A 493 -3.16 6.20 -9.80
CA ALA A 493 -1.87 6.89 -9.88
C ALA A 493 -0.70 5.91 -9.65
N PRO A 494 0.53 6.20 -10.13
CA PRO A 494 1.72 5.38 -9.88
C PRO A 494 1.84 4.95 -8.42
N GLY A 495 1.88 3.63 -8.16
CA GLY A 495 1.92 3.09 -6.80
C GLY A 495 2.72 1.80 -6.64
N ALA A 496 3.37 1.30 -7.71
CA ALA A 496 4.12 0.04 -7.68
C ALA A 496 5.61 0.22 -8.03
N GLN A 497 6.50 -0.25 -7.15
CA GLN A 497 7.96 -0.19 -7.30
C GLN A 497 8.51 1.24 -7.46
N LEU A 498 7.84 2.23 -6.87
CA LEU A 498 8.35 3.61 -6.81
C LEU A 498 9.63 3.65 -5.99
N GLN A 499 10.59 4.50 -6.37
CA GLN A 499 11.65 4.93 -5.46
C GLN A 499 11.06 5.93 -4.45
N VAL A 500 11.43 5.82 -3.17
CA VAL A 500 10.98 6.71 -2.09
C VAL A 500 12.13 7.00 -1.12
N ALA A 501 12.05 8.15 -0.44
CA ALA A 501 12.88 8.47 0.73
C ALA A 501 12.63 7.50 1.90
N ARG A 502 13.58 7.46 2.85
CA ARG A 502 13.57 6.64 4.07
C ARG A 502 14.42 7.31 5.16
N PRO A 503 14.07 7.15 6.44
CA PRO A 503 14.76 7.82 7.54
C PRO A 503 16.29 7.70 7.53
N GLY A 504 16.95 8.79 7.93
CA GLY A 504 18.41 8.94 7.97
C GLY A 504 19.06 9.05 6.59
N ASN A 505 18.49 9.86 5.69
CA ASN A 505 18.93 10.09 4.30
C ASN A 505 19.14 8.78 3.51
N ASN A 506 18.16 7.88 3.59
CA ASN A 506 18.18 6.60 2.89
C ASN A 506 17.12 6.57 1.78
N TYR A 507 17.33 5.69 0.80
CA TYR A 507 16.39 5.54 -0.32
C TYR A 507 16.10 4.07 -0.60
N GLY A 508 14.90 3.78 -1.09
CA GLY A 508 14.58 2.42 -1.52
C GLY A 508 13.25 2.30 -2.22
N ARG A 509 13.02 1.18 -2.90
CA ARG A 509 11.74 0.93 -3.57
C ARG A 509 10.64 0.50 -2.60
N SER A 510 9.41 0.92 -2.90
CA SER A 510 8.20 0.58 -2.15
C SER A 510 7.00 0.36 -3.10
N GLN A 511 5.85 -0.06 -2.56
CA GLN A 511 4.60 -0.21 -3.30
C GLN A 511 3.37 -0.19 -2.39
N GLY A 512 2.30 0.48 -2.82
CA GLY A 512 1.01 0.54 -2.14
C GLY A 512 0.08 1.59 -2.77
N THR A 513 -1.23 1.49 -2.55
CA THR A 513 -2.16 2.63 -2.77
C THR A 513 -1.80 3.82 -1.91
N SER A 514 -1.20 3.58 -0.74
CA SER A 514 -0.58 4.58 0.13
C SER A 514 0.56 5.37 -0.52
N LEU A 515 1.05 4.95 -1.70
CA LEU A 515 2.02 5.70 -2.50
C LEU A 515 1.40 6.28 -3.78
N ALA A 516 0.20 5.85 -4.15
CA ALA A 516 -0.57 6.42 -5.24
C ALA A 516 -1.31 7.70 -4.78
N ALA A 517 -1.88 7.68 -3.56
CA ALA A 517 -2.48 8.85 -2.93
C ALA A 517 -1.55 10.08 -2.87
N PRO A 518 -0.30 10.01 -2.36
CA PRO A 518 0.60 11.17 -2.33
C PRO A 518 1.00 11.68 -3.72
N VAL A 519 1.05 10.81 -4.74
CA VAL A 519 1.28 11.25 -6.12
C VAL A 519 0.10 12.10 -6.62
N VAL A 520 -1.15 11.74 -6.28
CA VAL A 520 -2.35 12.55 -6.59
C VAL A 520 -2.37 13.85 -5.78
N SER A 521 -2.06 13.80 -4.48
CA SER A 521 -1.93 14.97 -3.61
C SER A 521 -0.91 15.98 -4.13
N GLY A 522 0.23 15.48 -4.65
CA GLY A 522 1.24 16.30 -5.30
C GLY A 522 0.77 16.91 -6.64
N VAL A 523 -0.03 16.19 -7.45
CA VAL A 523 -0.64 16.78 -8.65
C VAL A 523 -1.64 17.88 -8.29
N ALA A 524 -2.46 17.68 -7.24
CA ALA A 524 -3.39 18.69 -6.77
C ALA A 524 -2.67 19.94 -6.27
N ALA A 525 -1.62 19.78 -5.46
CA ALA A 525 -0.79 20.90 -4.98
C ALA A 525 -0.07 21.64 -6.12
N LEU A 526 0.39 20.94 -7.15
CA LEU A 526 0.96 21.57 -8.35
C LEU A 526 -0.08 22.38 -9.13
N VAL A 527 -1.35 21.96 -9.16
CA VAL A 527 -2.44 22.76 -9.75
C VAL A 527 -2.78 23.97 -8.89
N MET A 528 -3.04 23.75 -7.60
CA MET A 528 -3.44 24.79 -6.63
C MET A 528 -2.40 25.92 -6.54
N SER A 529 -1.10 25.60 -6.46
CA SER A 529 -0.03 26.61 -6.37
C SER A 529 0.07 27.56 -7.58
N TYR A 530 -0.45 27.16 -8.76
CA TYR A 530 -0.49 28.01 -9.96
C TYR A 530 -1.87 28.60 -10.26
N TYR A 531 -2.94 27.99 -9.73
CA TYR A 531 -4.33 28.40 -9.90
C TYR A 531 -5.08 28.43 -8.55
N PRO A 532 -4.66 29.26 -7.58
CA PRO A 532 -5.22 29.28 -6.22
C PRO A 532 -6.65 29.83 -6.16
N ASP A 533 -7.10 30.50 -7.24
CA ASP A 533 -8.49 30.95 -7.40
C ASP A 533 -9.47 29.78 -7.69
N LEU A 534 -8.98 28.56 -7.91
CA LEU A 534 -9.81 27.36 -8.12
C LEU A 534 -10.11 26.66 -6.79
N SER A 535 -11.39 26.40 -6.55
CA SER A 535 -11.83 25.57 -5.43
C SER A 535 -11.33 24.13 -5.54
N ALA A 536 -11.19 23.42 -4.41
CA ALA A 536 -10.82 22.00 -4.40
C ALA A 536 -11.76 21.12 -5.26
N THR A 537 -13.05 21.48 -5.38
CA THR A 537 -13.99 20.81 -6.31
C THR A 537 -13.57 20.98 -7.77
N GLN A 538 -13.13 22.17 -8.20
CA GLN A 538 -12.62 22.41 -9.55
C GLN A 538 -11.27 21.74 -9.78
N VAL A 539 -10.39 21.69 -8.77
CA VAL A 539 -9.11 20.97 -8.85
C VAL A 539 -9.37 19.46 -9.00
N LYS A 540 -10.31 18.90 -8.23
CA LYS A 540 -10.80 17.52 -8.37
C LYS A 540 -11.39 17.26 -9.76
N GLU A 541 -12.22 18.16 -10.29
CA GLU A 541 -12.77 18.06 -11.64
C GLU A 541 -11.66 18.07 -12.70
N ALA A 542 -10.67 18.97 -12.59
CA ALA A 542 -9.52 19.02 -13.47
C ALA A 542 -8.75 17.69 -13.46
N LEU A 543 -8.35 17.20 -12.28
CA LEU A 543 -7.60 15.94 -12.13
C LEU A 543 -8.35 14.71 -12.67
N LEU A 544 -9.67 14.67 -12.55
CA LEU A 544 -10.50 13.54 -13.02
C LEU A 544 -10.80 13.61 -14.52
N THR A 545 -11.13 14.79 -15.04
CA THR A 545 -11.46 14.98 -16.46
C THR A 545 -10.24 15.02 -17.37
N SER A 546 -9.06 15.29 -16.82
CA SER A 546 -7.78 15.34 -17.55
C SER A 546 -6.92 14.08 -17.37
N ALA A 547 -7.42 13.04 -16.70
CA ALA A 547 -6.69 11.80 -16.49
C ALA A 547 -6.34 11.14 -17.84
N THR A 548 -5.16 10.50 -17.91
CA THR A 548 -4.74 9.73 -19.08
C THR A 548 -5.69 8.55 -19.27
N ASP A 549 -6.52 8.60 -20.32
CA ASP A 549 -7.52 7.58 -20.61
C ASP A 549 -6.87 6.21 -20.90
N TYR A 550 -7.30 5.21 -20.13
CA TYR A 550 -6.98 3.81 -20.36
C TYR A 550 -8.24 2.93 -20.28
N ALA A 551 -9.45 3.50 -20.32
CA ALA A 551 -10.69 2.81 -19.93
C ALA A 551 -10.92 1.50 -20.70
N ASP A 552 -10.64 1.48 -22.00
CA ASP A 552 -10.80 0.31 -22.89
C ASP A 552 -9.60 -0.67 -22.87
N ARG A 553 -8.52 -0.34 -22.15
CA ARG A 553 -7.33 -1.19 -22.02
C ARG A 553 -7.65 -2.43 -21.18
N MET A 554 -7.36 -3.61 -21.73
CA MET A 554 -7.57 -4.88 -21.03
C MET A 554 -6.42 -5.15 -20.05
N VAL A 555 -6.73 -5.14 -18.76
CA VAL A 555 -5.81 -5.34 -17.63
C VAL A 555 -6.21 -6.60 -16.85
N ARG A 556 -5.33 -7.12 -15.99
CA ARG A 556 -5.76 -8.12 -14.99
C ARG A 556 -6.57 -7.44 -13.89
N ARG A 557 -7.70 -8.03 -13.51
CA ARG A 557 -8.39 -7.70 -12.26
C ARG A 557 -7.41 -7.93 -11.09
N PRO A 558 -7.24 -6.99 -10.15
CA PRO A 558 -6.39 -7.20 -8.97
C PRO A 558 -6.72 -8.51 -8.24
N GLY A 559 -5.71 -9.14 -7.66
CA GLY A 559 -5.81 -10.46 -7.02
C GLY A 559 -6.05 -11.66 -7.97
N GLY A 560 -6.48 -11.45 -9.22
CA GLY A 560 -6.96 -12.50 -10.13
C GLY A 560 -6.13 -12.74 -11.40
N PRO A 561 -6.44 -13.81 -12.14
CA PRO A 561 -5.96 -14.04 -13.52
C PRO A 561 -6.93 -13.49 -14.58
N GLU A 562 -8.13 -13.07 -14.19
CA GLU A 562 -9.19 -12.57 -15.08
C GLU A 562 -8.78 -11.25 -15.74
N MET A 563 -9.13 -11.09 -17.02
CA MET A 563 -8.89 -9.85 -17.78
C MET A 563 -10.17 -9.01 -17.82
N VAL A 564 -10.07 -7.74 -17.45
CA VAL A 564 -11.17 -6.75 -17.43
C VAL A 564 -10.75 -5.46 -18.12
N ARG A 565 -11.71 -4.62 -18.53
CA ARG A 565 -11.42 -3.24 -18.95
C ARG A 565 -10.99 -2.42 -17.72
N PHE A 566 -9.98 -1.56 -17.86
CA PHE A 566 -9.51 -0.71 -16.76
C PHE A 566 -10.58 0.30 -16.30
N GLY A 567 -11.49 0.73 -17.20
CA GLY A 567 -12.69 1.52 -16.88
C GLY A 567 -13.78 0.77 -16.09
N ALA A 568 -13.55 -0.49 -15.72
CA ALA A 568 -14.36 -1.21 -14.73
C ALA A 568 -13.73 -1.20 -13.32
N LEU A 569 -12.60 -0.52 -13.13
CA LEU A 569 -11.84 -0.50 -11.86
C LEU A 569 -11.89 0.86 -11.13
N SER A 570 -12.35 1.93 -11.79
CA SER A 570 -12.52 3.28 -11.23
C SER A 570 -13.57 4.08 -12.02
N ARG A 571 -14.05 5.20 -11.45
CA ARG A 571 -15.00 6.15 -12.07
C ARG A 571 -14.45 6.76 -13.36
N SER A 572 -13.18 7.17 -13.37
CA SER A 572 -12.52 7.79 -14.53
C SER A 572 -12.01 6.78 -15.57
N GLY A 573 -11.59 5.58 -15.14
CA GLY A 573 -10.87 4.66 -16.02
C GLY A 573 -9.52 5.18 -16.50
N GLY A 574 -8.92 6.15 -15.80
CA GLY A 574 -7.68 6.80 -16.19
C GLY A 574 -6.60 6.83 -15.10
N VAL A 575 -5.41 7.29 -15.49
CA VAL A 575 -4.29 7.57 -14.57
C VAL A 575 -4.03 9.08 -14.52
N VAL A 576 -3.92 9.64 -13.30
CA VAL A 576 -3.75 11.09 -13.09
C VAL A 576 -2.58 11.67 -13.92
N ASN A 577 -2.75 12.88 -14.46
CA ASN A 577 -1.80 13.51 -15.38
C ASN A 577 -1.61 14.99 -15.04
N ALA A 578 -0.42 15.37 -14.57
CA ALA A 578 -0.10 16.71 -14.11
C ALA A 578 -0.12 17.75 -15.24
N TYR A 579 0.41 17.40 -16.41
CA TYR A 579 0.44 18.29 -17.57
C TYR A 579 -0.97 18.61 -18.06
N GLU A 580 -1.82 17.60 -18.24
CA GLU A 580 -3.20 17.83 -18.67
C GLU A 580 -4.07 18.45 -17.57
N ALA A 581 -3.78 18.20 -16.29
CA ALA A 581 -4.49 18.83 -15.17
C ALA A 581 -4.20 20.34 -15.10
N LEU A 582 -2.94 20.77 -15.28
CA LEU A 582 -2.59 22.19 -15.39
C LEU A 582 -3.25 22.84 -16.62
N ARG A 583 -3.37 22.13 -17.75
CA ARG A 583 -4.09 22.62 -18.93
C ARG A 583 -5.59 22.70 -18.72
N ALA A 584 -6.18 21.81 -17.91
CA ALA A 584 -7.59 21.87 -17.52
C ALA A 584 -7.84 23.06 -16.59
N ALA A 585 -7.00 23.23 -15.58
CA ALA A 585 -7.03 24.37 -14.65
C ALA A 585 -6.86 25.72 -15.37
N GLU A 586 -5.97 25.81 -16.37
CA GLU A 586 -5.82 27.01 -17.20
C GLU A 586 -7.15 27.41 -17.86
N ARG A 587 -7.86 26.45 -18.48
CA ARG A 587 -9.19 26.66 -19.10
C ARG A 587 -10.33 26.88 -18.12
N MET A 588 -10.11 26.64 -16.82
CA MET A 588 -11.08 26.92 -15.74
C MET A 588 -10.86 28.32 -15.12
N ALA A 589 -9.75 28.98 -15.44
CA ALA A 589 -9.36 30.29 -14.93
C ALA A 589 -9.41 31.41 -16.00
N GLU A 590 -9.83 31.10 -17.23
CA GLU A 590 -10.13 32.02 -18.34
C GLU A 590 -11.60 32.48 -18.37
#